data_AF-A0A6L5Y4Z1-F1
#
_entry.id   AF-A0A6L5Y4Z1-F1
#
_cell.length_a   1.000
_cell.length_b   1.000
_cell.length_c   1.000
_cell.angle_alpha   90.00
_cell.angle_beta   90.00
_cell.angle_gamma   90.00
#
_symmetry.space_group_name_H-M   'P 1'
#
loop_
_entity.id
_entity.type
_entity.pdbx_description
1 polymer ?
#
loop_
_entity_poly.entity_id
_entity_poly.type
_entity_poly.pdbx_seq_one_letter_code
_entity_poly.pdbx_strand_id
1 'polypeptide(L)'
;MKKFSRALIAVLALTMVMAFMPGMAFAEGTASQKATVTFSAGIPDQYDMVNEKVTATGDLAEKYFPDLKTVEADGVSYADVLVAATIQTYGEDKVTEYLGLSRTDYGSLVTKQFGHDIVGYYFTNGEYNKMGVSEIAVKDGDRLFAGAYSDKNYSDQYSYLTKTAYTATAGEKITAKVSVYDAVSNSSIKPAAVTLNTVDKSTGKLTAVETSYKNGAATFTLTKPGTYTIAPTGTVNIKDWTGANITGKIFGEASTVTVKAPKIATAKITGLKAGTKKATVSVKKIKGAKYQIKYKKKGSSKWFKVNTKLTKKTIKNLKKGKKYSVKVRAYKTVGGKNYFGKFSATKTVKVK
;
A
#
# COMPACT_ATOMS: atom_id res chain seq x y z
N MET A 1 -39.26 -13.68 18.80
CA MET A 1 -38.36 -13.50 19.96
C MET A 1 -37.02 -14.15 19.67
N LYS A 2 -35.96 -13.54 20.21
CA LYS A 2 -34.54 -13.68 19.84
C LYS A 2 -34.01 -15.13 19.94
N LYS A 3 -33.07 -15.47 19.05
CA LYS A 3 -31.67 -15.82 19.39
C LYS A 3 -30.88 -16.17 18.12
N PHE A 4 -29.99 -15.26 17.71
CA PHE A 4 -28.85 -15.56 16.84
C PHE A 4 -27.64 -14.73 17.29
N SER A 5 -26.48 -15.36 17.12
CA SER A 5 -25.09 -14.90 17.20
C SER A 5 -24.40 -14.76 18.57
N ARG A 6 -23.46 -15.68 18.79
CA ARG A 6 -22.19 -15.46 19.50
C ARG A 6 -21.07 -15.60 18.45
N ALA A 7 -19.90 -15.01 18.75
CA ALA A 7 -18.67 -14.93 17.96
C ALA A 7 -18.56 -13.72 17.01
N LEU A 8 -18.24 -12.55 17.59
CA LEU A 8 -17.37 -11.55 16.97
C LEU A 8 -16.79 -10.67 18.09
N ILE A 9 -15.53 -10.24 17.90
CA ILE A 9 -14.83 -9.16 18.62
C ILE A 9 -13.95 -9.63 19.80
N ALA A 10 -12.69 -9.93 19.51
CA ALA A 10 -11.56 -9.74 20.41
C ALA A 10 -10.46 -8.99 19.64
N VAL A 11 -10.71 -7.71 19.38
CA VAL A 11 -9.71 -6.71 18.97
C VAL A 11 -10.10 -5.44 19.71
N LEU A 12 -9.49 -5.19 20.86
CA LEU A 12 -9.25 -3.88 21.50
C LEU A 12 -8.83 -4.13 22.95
N ALA A 13 -7.55 -3.92 23.26
CA ALA A 13 -7.12 -3.58 24.60
C ALA A 13 -5.83 -2.75 24.49
N LEU A 14 -5.98 -1.53 23.96
CA LEU A 14 -5.04 -0.45 24.17
C LEU A 14 -5.84 0.74 24.71
N THR A 15 -5.32 1.30 25.81
CA THR A 15 -5.61 2.59 26.47
C THR A 15 -6.46 2.60 27.76
N MET A 16 -5.85 3.28 28.75
CA MET A 16 -6.37 3.90 29.96
C MET A 16 -6.69 3.04 31.18
N VAL A 17 -5.72 2.99 32.12
CA VAL A 17 -5.97 3.39 33.51
C VAL A 17 -4.77 4.22 33.98
N MET A 18 -4.89 5.56 33.93
CA MET A 18 -4.20 6.43 34.88
C MET A 18 -5.21 6.72 35.98
N ALA A 19 -4.96 6.22 37.19
CA ALA A 19 -5.64 6.64 38.40
C ALA A 19 -4.58 7.02 39.43
N PHE A 20 -4.65 8.27 39.88
CA PHE A 20 -3.84 8.87 40.93
C PHE A 20 -3.92 8.07 42.24
N MET A 21 -2.76 7.69 42.79
CA MET A 21 -2.53 7.54 44.23
C MET A 21 -1.09 7.98 44.55
N PRO A 22 -0.85 8.80 45.60
CA PRO A 22 0.48 9.24 45.97
C PRO A 22 1.16 8.25 46.94
N GLY A 23 2.47 8.06 46.74
CA GLY A 23 3.40 7.76 47.83
C GLY A 23 3.77 6.29 48.05
N MET A 24 4.52 5.70 47.12
CA MET A 24 5.63 4.80 47.48
C MET A 24 6.78 5.08 46.51
N ALA A 25 7.87 5.64 47.03
CA ALA A 25 9.10 5.83 46.31
C ALA A 25 9.72 4.46 46.01
N PHE A 26 9.42 3.92 44.82
CA PHE A 26 10.25 2.91 44.21
C PHE A 26 11.44 3.63 43.58
N ALA A 27 12.64 3.07 43.79
CA ALA A 27 13.86 3.50 43.11
C ALA A 27 13.56 3.76 41.62
N GLU A 28 13.98 4.92 41.12
CA GLU A 28 13.96 5.23 39.68
C GLU A 28 14.90 4.25 38.97
N GLY A 29 14.40 3.05 38.67
CA GLY A 29 14.87 2.31 37.52
C GLY A 29 14.53 3.19 36.32
N THR A 30 15.54 3.68 35.63
CA THR A 30 15.40 4.36 34.34
C THR A 30 14.42 3.55 33.51
N ALA A 31 13.25 4.11 33.19
CA ALA A 31 12.29 3.43 32.36
C ALA A 31 12.99 3.08 31.04
N SER A 32 13.11 1.78 30.73
CA SER A 32 13.74 1.34 29.48
C SER A 32 13.09 2.09 28.31
N GLN A 33 13.94 2.76 27.53
CA GLN A 33 13.53 3.64 26.45
C GLN A 33 12.73 2.84 25.42
N LYS A 34 11.71 3.44 24.81
CA LYS A 34 10.83 2.77 23.84
C LYS A 34 10.71 3.58 22.57
N ALA A 35 10.67 2.89 21.43
CA ALA A 35 10.43 3.48 20.13
C ALA A 35 9.47 2.61 19.31
N THR A 36 8.49 3.23 18.67
CA THR A 36 7.58 2.59 17.72
C THR A 36 7.89 3.08 16.31
N VAL A 37 8.35 2.18 15.46
CA VAL A 37 8.79 2.49 14.09
C VAL A 37 7.84 1.91 13.05
N THR A 38 8.02 2.34 11.80
CA THR A 38 7.49 1.65 10.64
C THR A 38 8.61 0.79 10.06
N PHE A 39 8.47 -0.52 10.13
CA PHE A 39 9.51 -1.47 9.75
C PHE A 39 9.12 -2.27 8.50
N SER A 40 10.09 -2.52 7.64
CA SER A 40 9.99 -3.45 6.52
C SER A 40 11.27 -4.28 6.42
N ALA A 41 11.13 -5.54 6.04
CA ALA A 41 12.25 -6.42 5.75
C ALA A 41 11.95 -7.34 4.58
N GLY A 42 12.99 -7.79 3.87
CA GLY A 42 12.83 -8.75 2.79
C GLY A 42 14.06 -8.96 1.93
N ILE A 43 13.83 -9.75 0.90
CA ILE A 43 14.72 -10.01 -0.23
C ILE A 43 14.08 -9.50 -1.53
N PRO A 44 14.83 -9.35 -2.63
CA PRO A 44 14.32 -8.83 -3.89
C PRO A 44 12.99 -9.38 -4.42
N ASP A 45 12.69 -10.64 -4.11
CA ASP A 45 11.54 -11.35 -4.64
C ASP A 45 10.36 -11.45 -3.64
N GLN A 46 10.56 -11.06 -2.37
CA GLN A 46 9.57 -11.21 -1.30
C GLN A 46 9.87 -10.33 -0.07
N TYR A 47 8.82 -9.81 0.56
CA TYR A 47 8.93 -9.20 1.90
C TYR A 47 8.73 -10.24 3.01
N ASP A 48 9.51 -10.12 4.08
CA ASP A 48 9.22 -10.80 5.35
C ASP A 48 8.25 -9.96 6.19
N MET A 49 8.41 -8.62 6.13
CA MET A 49 7.52 -7.64 6.74
C MET A 49 7.42 -6.40 5.86
N VAL A 50 6.26 -5.74 5.79
CA VAL A 50 6.12 -4.54 4.96
C VAL A 50 5.22 -3.46 5.58
N ASN A 51 5.84 -2.31 5.88
CA ASN A 51 5.20 -1.16 6.50
C ASN A 51 4.39 -1.54 7.75
N GLU A 52 4.97 -2.39 8.59
CA GLU A 52 4.38 -2.83 9.85
C GLU A 52 4.85 -1.94 11.00
N LYS A 53 4.00 -1.80 12.02
CA LYS A 53 4.39 -1.08 13.24
C LYS A 53 5.08 -2.05 14.17
N VAL A 54 6.31 -1.72 14.56
CA VAL A 54 7.13 -2.49 15.50
C VAL A 54 7.51 -1.58 16.66
N THR A 55 7.27 -2.04 17.88
CA THR A 55 7.68 -1.33 19.09
C THR A 55 8.80 -2.11 19.76
N ALA A 56 9.93 -1.46 19.96
CA ALA A 56 11.08 -2.04 20.65
C ALA A 56 11.38 -1.25 21.93
N THR A 57 11.97 -1.96 22.90
CA THR A 57 12.56 -1.40 24.11
C THR A 57 14.07 -1.43 23.97
N GLY A 58 14.75 -0.47 24.59
CA GLY A 58 16.20 -0.52 24.70
C GLY A 58 16.65 -1.74 25.49
N ASP A 59 17.85 -2.22 25.16
CA ASP A 59 18.50 -3.41 25.71
C ASP A 59 17.78 -4.74 25.38
N LEU A 60 16.90 -4.77 24.36
CA LEU A 60 16.15 -5.97 23.99
C LEU A 60 17.04 -6.97 23.25
N ALA A 61 17.98 -6.50 22.44
CA ALA A 61 18.88 -7.33 21.65
C ALA A 61 19.76 -8.23 22.53
N GLU A 62 20.23 -7.71 23.64
CA GLU A 62 21.18 -8.30 24.58
C GLU A 62 20.59 -9.48 25.34
N LYS A 63 19.26 -9.54 25.45
CA LYS A 63 18.57 -10.72 25.99
C LYS A 63 18.88 -11.98 25.18
N TYR A 64 19.09 -11.83 23.86
CA TYR A 64 19.33 -12.94 22.93
C TYR A 64 20.78 -12.98 22.43
N PHE A 65 21.43 -11.82 22.39
CA PHE A 65 22.79 -11.63 21.88
C PHE A 65 23.62 -10.80 22.87
N PRO A 66 23.99 -11.39 24.03
CA PRO A 66 24.62 -10.66 25.14
C PRO A 66 25.96 -10.01 24.77
N ASP A 67 26.63 -10.52 23.75
CA ASP A 67 27.91 -9.99 23.26
C ASP A 67 27.80 -8.58 22.68
N LEU A 68 26.60 -8.10 22.35
CA LEU A 68 26.36 -6.77 21.78
C LEU A 68 26.42 -5.63 22.81
N LYS A 69 26.23 -5.92 24.10
CA LYS A 69 26.08 -4.92 25.18
C LYS A 69 27.14 -3.82 25.21
N THR A 70 28.34 -4.12 24.72
CA THR A 70 29.48 -3.20 24.72
C THR A 70 29.51 -2.20 23.57
N VAL A 71 28.64 -2.37 22.57
CA VAL A 71 28.62 -1.60 21.31
C VAL A 71 27.19 -1.17 20.93
N GLU A 72 26.29 -1.13 21.91
CA GLU A 72 24.90 -0.73 21.73
C GLU A 72 24.73 0.78 21.89
N ALA A 73 23.81 1.34 21.10
CA ALA A 73 23.46 2.75 21.17
C ALA A 73 22.72 3.06 22.48
N ASP A 74 22.90 4.28 22.99
CA ASP A 74 22.11 4.74 24.13
C ASP A 74 20.61 4.79 23.74
N GLY A 75 19.79 3.92 24.34
CA GLY A 75 18.35 3.87 24.13
C GLY A 75 17.90 2.68 23.30
N VAL A 76 17.10 2.92 22.26
CA VAL A 76 16.64 1.85 21.35
C VAL A 76 17.56 1.80 20.14
N SER A 77 18.13 0.63 19.85
CA SER A 77 18.95 0.42 18.66
C SER A 77 18.18 -0.21 17.51
N TYR A 78 18.80 -0.26 16.34
CA TYR A 78 18.26 -1.00 15.20
C TYR A 78 18.25 -2.51 15.51
N ALA A 79 19.24 -3.02 16.24
CA ALA A 79 19.27 -4.42 16.70
C ALA A 79 18.05 -4.76 17.56
N ASP A 80 17.64 -3.86 18.48
CA ASP A 80 16.43 -4.02 19.27
C ASP A 80 15.18 -4.15 18.39
N VAL A 81 15.10 -3.31 17.34
CA VAL A 81 13.99 -3.39 16.38
C VAL A 81 14.01 -4.70 15.60
N LEU A 82 15.18 -5.19 15.17
CA LEU A 82 15.30 -6.48 14.48
C LEU A 82 14.82 -7.63 15.36
N VAL A 83 15.17 -7.63 16.65
CA VAL A 83 14.65 -8.61 17.61
C VAL A 83 13.14 -8.47 17.77
N ALA A 84 12.63 -7.27 18.04
CA ALA A 84 11.19 -7.03 18.21
C ALA A 84 10.38 -7.45 16.96
N ALA A 85 10.89 -7.15 15.77
CA ALA A 85 10.28 -7.52 14.50
C ALA A 85 10.30 -9.04 14.27
N THR A 86 11.38 -9.71 14.68
CA THR A 86 11.50 -11.18 14.65
C THR A 86 10.49 -11.83 15.60
N ILE A 87 10.38 -11.33 16.84
CA ILE A 87 9.39 -11.80 17.83
C ILE A 87 7.97 -11.64 17.29
N GLN A 88 7.66 -10.48 16.71
CA GLN A 88 6.34 -10.19 16.15
C GLN A 88 5.97 -11.14 15.00
N THR A 89 6.96 -11.62 14.23
CA THR A 89 6.75 -12.46 13.05
C THR A 89 6.71 -13.94 13.40
N TYR A 90 7.65 -14.41 14.23
CA TYR A 90 7.91 -15.83 14.44
C TYR A 90 7.66 -16.31 15.88
N GLY A 91 7.52 -15.40 16.84
CA GLY A 91 7.46 -15.72 18.26
C GLY A 91 8.80 -15.55 18.98
N GLU A 92 8.72 -15.40 20.31
CA GLU A 92 9.87 -15.13 21.17
C GLU A 92 10.88 -16.27 21.23
N ASP A 93 10.38 -17.51 21.19
CA ASP A 93 11.16 -18.75 21.21
C ASP A 93 12.01 -18.97 19.95
N LYS A 94 11.72 -18.23 18.87
CA LYS A 94 12.34 -18.40 17.55
C LYS A 94 13.32 -17.30 17.17
N VAL A 95 13.61 -16.36 18.06
CA VAL A 95 14.48 -15.21 17.75
C VAL A 95 15.83 -15.67 17.18
N THR A 96 16.53 -16.57 17.86
CA THR A 96 17.86 -17.04 17.44
C THR A 96 17.83 -18.02 16.25
N GLU A 97 16.65 -18.56 15.91
CA GLU A 97 16.46 -19.40 14.71
C GLU A 97 16.46 -18.54 13.44
N TYR A 98 15.81 -17.37 13.50
CA TYR A 98 15.56 -16.48 12.36
C TYR A 98 16.41 -15.21 12.35
N LEU A 99 17.06 -14.85 13.45
CA LEU A 99 17.95 -13.71 13.57
C LEU A 99 19.28 -14.17 14.17
N GLY A 100 20.37 -13.72 13.56
CA GLY A 100 21.73 -13.95 14.04
C GLY A 100 22.45 -12.61 14.10
N LEU A 101 22.90 -12.24 15.30
CA LEU A 101 23.74 -11.07 15.53
C LEU A 101 25.01 -11.51 16.23
N SER A 102 26.13 -10.91 15.87
CA SER A 102 27.44 -11.18 16.46
C SER A 102 28.24 -9.90 16.60
N ARG A 103 29.09 -9.83 17.62
CA ARG A 103 30.04 -8.73 17.77
C ARG A 103 31.31 -9.00 16.97
N THR A 104 31.81 -7.96 16.31
CA THR A 104 33.12 -7.94 15.65
C THR A 104 33.92 -6.73 16.13
N ASP A 105 35.20 -6.65 15.74
CA ASP A 105 36.06 -5.49 16.04
C ASP A 105 35.57 -4.20 15.34
N TYR A 106 34.71 -4.32 14.32
CA TYR A 106 34.17 -3.23 13.53
C TYR A 106 32.70 -2.89 13.85
N GLY A 107 32.16 -3.45 14.95
CA GLY A 107 30.77 -3.26 15.35
C GLY A 107 29.96 -4.55 15.30
N SER A 108 28.63 -4.43 15.33
CA SER A 108 27.74 -5.58 15.20
C SER A 108 27.56 -6.03 13.75
N LEU A 109 27.70 -7.33 13.56
CA LEU A 109 27.44 -8.01 12.29
C LEU A 109 26.15 -8.82 12.40
N VAL A 110 25.26 -8.62 11.42
CA VAL A 110 24.11 -9.48 11.23
C VAL A 110 24.55 -10.67 10.38
N THR A 111 24.36 -11.88 10.89
CA THR A 111 24.72 -13.14 10.21
C THR A 111 23.51 -13.85 9.63
N LYS A 112 22.31 -13.54 10.14
CA LYS A 112 21.04 -14.05 9.64
C LYS A 112 19.94 -13.05 9.91
N GLN A 113 19.04 -12.86 8.95
CA GLN A 113 17.90 -11.94 9.06
C GLN A 113 16.64 -12.60 8.52
N PHE A 114 15.62 -12.77 9.37
CA PHE A 114 14.35 -13.43 9.02
C PHE A 114 14.54 -14.80 8.34
N GLY A 115 15.61 -15.52 8.68
CA GLY A 115 15.98 -16.81 8.07
C GLY A 115 16.87 -16.72 6.83
N HIS A 116 17.18 -15.52 6.34
CA HIS A 116 18.11 -15.30 5.23
C HIS A 116 19.54 -15.16 5.74
N ASP A 117 20.48 -15.93 5.20
CA ASP A 117 21.89 -15.94 5.63
C ASP A 117 22.77 -14.92 4.88
N ILE A 118 22.26 -14.33 3.78
CA ILE A 118 22.99 -13.32 3.00
C ILE A 118 22.35 -11.95 3.23
N VAL A 119 22.92 -11.15 4.12
CA VAL A 119 22.28 -9.93 4.67
C VAL A 119 23.18 -8.70 4.50
N GLY A 120 22.62 -7.49 4.62
CA GLY A 120 23.48 -6.29 4.71
C GLY A 120 22.93 -4.94 4.23
N TYR A 121 21.61 -4.72 4.20
CA TYR A 121 21.06 -3.39 3.91
C TYR A 121 20.27 -2.85 5.10
N TYR A 122 20.76 -1.80 5.75
CA TYR A 122 20.04 -1.16 6.84
C TYR A 122 19.83 0.31 6.54
N PHE A 123 18.57 0.70 6.38
CA PHE A 123 18.19 2.07 6.07
C PHE A 123 17.32 2.64 7.17
N THR A 124 17.58 3.90 7.50
CA THR A 124 16.78 4.71 8.43
C THR A 124 16.29 5.94 7.68
N ASN A 125 14.97 6.12 7.60
CA ASN A 125 14.32 7.22 6.89
C ASN A 125 14.78 7.40 5.42
N GLY A 126 15.20 6.31 4.78
CA GLY A 126 15.70 6.30 3.40
C GLY A 126 17.21 6.56 3.26
N GLU A 127 17.92 6.74 4.38
CA GLU A 127 19.36 6.93 4.41
C GLU A 127 20.07 5.63 4.80
N TYR A 128 21.17 5.32 4.11
CA TYR A 128 21.96 4.11 4.37
C TYR A 128 22.78 4.27 5.64
N ASN A 129 22.70 3.26 6.52
CA ASN A 129 23.53 3.21 7.72
C ASN A 129 24.86 2.52 7.43
N LYS A 130 25.96 3.14 7.87
CA LYS A 130 27.33 2.63 7.70
C LYS A 130 27.87 1.91 8.94
N MET A 131 27.12 1.94 10.04
CA MET A 131 27.50 1.36 11.33
C MET A 131 26.78 0.02 11.53
N GLY A 132 27.24 -0.79 12.49
CA GLY A 132 26.54 -2.01 12.90
C GLY A 132 25.16 -1.69 13.47
N VAL A 133 24.22 -2.64 13.37
CA VAL A 133 22.82 -2.44 13.77
C VAL A 133 22.62 -2.12 15.25
N SER A 134 23.51 -2.59 16.12
CA SER A 134 23.54 -2.23 17.56
C SER A 134 23.90 -0.76 17.79
N GLU A 135 24.70 -0.17 16.92
CA GLU A 135 25.23 1.19 17.09
C GLU A 135 24.29 2.25 16.51
N ILE A 136 23.27 1.83 15.74
CA ILE A 136 22.32 2.74 15.09
C ILE A 136 21.20 3.06 16.09
N ALA A 137 21.21 4.28 16.62
CA ALA A 137 20.11 4.79 17.45
C ALA A 137 18.82 4.95 16.62
N VAL A 138 17.71 4.50 17.18
CA VAL A 138 16.37 4.54 16.58
C VAL A 138 15.43 5.42 17.41
N LYS A 139 14.63 6.23 16.73
CA LYS A 139 13.65 7.14 17.36
C LYS A 139 12.23 6.71 17.06
N ASP A 140 11.31 7.11 17.94
CA ASP A 140 9.88 6.91 17.72
C ASP A 140 9.44 7.59 16.41
N GLY A 141 8.69 6.86 15.59
CA GLY A 141 8.22 7.32 14.28
C GLY A 141 9.17 7.06 13.11
N ASP A 142 10.40 6.58 13.34
CA ASP A 142 11.34 6.29 12.26
C ASP A 142 10.80 5.24 11.28
N ARG A 143 11.31 5.30 10.04
CA ARG A 143 11.05 4.33 8.98
C ARG A 143 12.30 3.52 8.71
N LEU A 144 12.24 2.24 9.04
CA LEU A 144 13.38 1.35 8.96
C LEU A 144 13.15 0.32 7.86
N PHE A 145 14.18 0.06 7.07
CA PHE A 145 14.20 -1.02 6.09
C PHE A 145 15.44 -1.90 6.26
N ALA A 146 15.22 -3.20 6.43
CA ALA A 146 16.26 -4.22 6.56
C ALA A 146 16.23 -5.16 5.35
N GLY A 147 17.23 -5.10 4.49
CA GLY A 147 17.31 -5.92 3.28
C GLY A 147 18.32 -7.04 3.40
N ALA A 148 17.95 -8.18 2.82
CA ALA A 148 18.84 -9.29 2.56
C ALA A 148 19.08 -9.44 1.04
N TYR A 149 20.25 -9.95 0.68
CA TYR A 149 20.63 -10.19 -0.70
C TYR A 149 19.97 -11.47 -1.20
N SER A 150 19.64 -11.51 -2.49
CA SER A 150 19.16 -12.73 -3.15
C SER A 150 20.30 -13.60 -3.67
N ASP A 151 21.52 -13.05 -3.76
CA ASP A 151 22.69 -13.73 -4.29
C ASP A 151 23.96 -13.52 -3.44
N LYS A 152 24.94 -14.41 -3.62
CA LYS A 152 26.25 -14.36 -2.93
C LYS A 152 27.22 -13.34 -3.53
N ASN A 153 26.84 -12.67 -4.61
CA ASN A 153 27.69 -11.67 -5.27
C ASN A 153 27.47 -10.28 -4.67
N TYR A 154 26.57 -10.15 -3.69
CA TYR A 154 26.25 -8.91 -3.01
C TYR A 154 25.86 -7.79 -3.99
N SER A 155 25.22 -8.18 -5.10
CA SER A 155 25.00 -7.32 -6.27
C SER A 155 23.69 -6.55 -6.23
N ASP A 156 22.75 -7.00 -5.39
CA ASP A 156 21.45 -6.36 -5.21
C ASP A 156 21.63 -4.88 -4.79
N GLN A 157 20.60 -4.05 -4.91
CA GLN A 157 20.69 -2.64 -4.50
C GLN A 157 19.38 -2.16 -3.89
N TYR A 158 19.51 -1.28 -2.90
CA TYR A 158 18.35 -0.68 -2.26
C TYR A 158 17.64 0.27 -3.21
N SER A 159 16.34 0.08 -3.42
CA SER A 159 15.51 0.98 -4.22
C SER A 159 14.30 1.49 -3.47
N TYR A 160 13.85 2.67 -3.86
CA TYR A 160 12.72 3.32 -3.21
C TYR A 160 11.97 4.20 -4.21
N LEU A 161 10.68 4.38 -3.95
CA LEU A 161 9.93 5.43 -4.58
C LEU A 161 10.22 6.74 -3.87
N THR A 162 10.42 7.84 -4.62
CA THR A 162 10.77 9.14 -4.01
C THR A 162 9.64 9.75 -3.17
N LYS A 163 8.47 9.10 -3.10
CA LYS A 163 7.37 9.47 -2.20
C LYS A 163 6.89 8.23 -1.48
N THR A 164 6.56 8.43 -0.20
CA THR A 164 6.03 7.39 0.70
C THR A 164 4.55 7.10 0.45
N ALA A 165 3.84 8.05 -0.17
CA ALA A 165 2.41 7.93 -0.43
C ALA A 165 1.98 8.56 -1.77
N TYR A 166 1.02 7.90 -2.41
CA TYR A 166 0.35 8.37 -3.63
C TYR A 166 -1.17 8.29 -3.48
N THR A 167 -1.89 9.14 -4.19
CA THR A 167 -3.36 9.07 -4.29
C THR A 167 -3.77 9.19 -5.75
N ALA A 168 -4.73 8.36 -6.17
CA ALA A 168 -5.30 8.41 -7.51
C ALA A 168 -6.78 8.02 -7.54
N THR A 169 -7.45 8.26 -8.65
CA THR A 169 -8.75 7.66 -8.92
C THR A 169 -8.57 6.33 -9.65
N ALA A 170 -9.44 5.36 -9.41
CA ALA A 170 -9.37 4.08 -10.10
C ALA A 170 -9.36 4.27 -11.62
N GLY A 171 -8.38 3.65 -12.28
CA GLY A 171 -8.17 3.71 -13.74
C GLY A 171 -7.36 4.92 -14.23
N GLU A 172 -6.93 5.82 -13.34
CA GLU A 172 -6.01 6.90 -13.69
C GLU A 172 -4.57 6.44 -13.58
N LYS A 173 -3.71 7.02 -14.43
CA LYS A 173 -2.27 6.75 -14.42
C LYS A 173 -1.63 7.38 -13.19
N ILE A 174 -0.72 6.63 -12.58
CA ILE A 174 0.13 7.08 -11.48
C ILE A 174 1.56 7.03 -12.00
N THR A 175 2.32 8.11 -11.80
CA THR A 175 3.74 8.16 -12.14
C THR A 175 4.54 8.34 -10.86
N ALA A 176 5.39 7.37 -10.57
CA ALA A 176 6.29 7.35 -9.42
C ALA A 176 7.74 7.44 -9.91
N LYS A 177 8.53 8.32 -9.30
CA LYS A 177 9.98 8.33 -9.52
C LYS A 177 10.59 7.21 -8.68
N VAL A 178 11.54 6.50 -9.26
CA VAL A 178 12.25 5.39 -8.64
C VAL A 178 13.73 5.73 -8.60
N SER A 179 14.32 5.57 -7.43
CA SER A 179 15.74 5.77 -7.18
C SER A 179 16.33 4.50 -6.60
N VAL A 180 17.61 4.30 -6.86
CA VAL A 180 18.43 3.23 -6.28
C VAL A 180 19.57 3.90 -5.53
N TYR A 181 19.82 3.48 -4.30
CA TYR A 181 21.04 3.86 -3.59
C TYR A 181 22.13 2.86 -3.94
N ASP A 182 23.21 3.35 -4.53
CA ASP A 182 24.41 2.57 -4.82
C ASP A 182 25.44 2.79 -3.69
N ALA A 183 25.70 1.72 -2.94
CA ALA A 183 26.64 1.75 -1.83
C ALA A 183 28.10 1.96 -2.30
N VAL A 184 28.46 1.50 -3.49
CA VAL A 184 29.82 1.62 -4.03
C VAL A 184 30.15 3.06 -4.37
N SER A 185 29.24 3.76 -5.07
CA SER A 185 29.39 5.18 -5.37
C SER A 185 28.92 6.12 -4.26
N ASN A 186 28.30 5.59 -3.20
CA ASN A 186 27.65 6.34 -2.13
C ASN A 186 26.69 7.42 -2.69
N SER A 187 25.90 7.07 -3.70
CA SER A 187 25.05 8.03 -4.42
C SER A 187 23.73 7.41 -4.87
N SER A 188 22.74 8.28 -5.17
CA SER A 188 21.46 7.83 -5.74
C SER A 188 21.51 7.86 -7.27
N ILE A 189 21.22 6.72 -7.88
CA ILE A 189 21.20 6.51 -9.33
C ILE A 189 19.82 6.06 -9.81
N LYS A 190 19.65 6.07 -11.14
CA LYS A 190 18.41 5.60 -11.78
C LYS A 190 18.51 4.11 -12.08
N PRO A 191 17.44 3.33 -11.85
CA PRO A 191 17.41 1.94 -12.26
C PRO A 191 17.44 1.80 -13.79
N ALA A 192 17.96 0.68 -14.27
CA ALA A 192 17.97 0.30 -15.68
C ALA A 192 16.58 -0.19 -16.11
N ALA A 193 15.93 -1.00 -15.28
CA ALA A 193 14.56 -1.48 -15.49
C ALA A 193 13.78 -1.48 -14.18
N VAL A 194 12.47 -1.23 -14.26
CA VAL A 194 11.57 -1.23 -13.10
C VAL A 194 10.26 -1.92 -13.43
N THR A 195 9.83 -2.79 -12.53
CA THR A 195 8.45 -3.27 -12.39
C THR A 195 7.92 -2.83 -11.04
N LEU A 196 6.70 -2.28 -11.02
CA LEU A 196 6.01 -2.01 -9.77
C LEU A 196 5.13 -3.19 -9.40
N ASN A 197 5.14 -3.57 -8.13
CA ASN A 197 4.43 -4.72 -7.62
C ASN A 197 3.47 -4.31 -6.51
N THR A 198 2.27 -4.88 -6.49
CA THR A 198 1.49 -4.90 -5.25
C THR A 198 2.07 -5.93 -4.31
N VAL A 199 2.17 -5.58 -3.04
CA VAL A 199 2.62 -6.50 -1.98
C VAL A 199 1.40 -7.02 -1.21
N ASP A 200 1.25 -8.34 -1.13
CA ASP A 200 0.35 -8.95 -0.16
C ASP A 200 0.98 -8.80 1.22
N LYS A 201 0.37 -8.02 2.11
CA LYS A 201 0.92 -7.77 3.45
C LYS A 201 0.99 -9.03 4.33
N SER A 202 0.13 -10.02 4.08
CA SER A 202 0.05 -11.22 4.91
C SER A 202 1.09 -12.26 4.55
N THR A 203 1.51 -12.32 3.29
CA THR A 203 2.49 -13.29 2.81
C THR A 203 3.77 -12.67 2.28
N GLY A 204 3.82 -11.34 2.18
CA GLY A 204 4.92 -10.59 1.55
C GLY A 204 5.05 -10.78 0.04
N LYS A 205 4.10 -11.46 -0.59
CA LYS A 205 4.20 -11.87 -1.99
C LYS A 205 4.03 -10.67 -2.93
N LEU A 206 4.92 -10.59 -3.91
CA LEU A 206 4.87 -9.59 -4.97
C LEU A 206 3.95 -10.03 -6.10
N THR A 207 3.12 -9.11 -6.60
CA THR A 207 2.35 -9.30 -7.83
C THR A 207 2.59 -8.11 -8.76
N ALA A 208 3.17 -8.39 -9.92
CA ALA A 208 3.50 -7.38 -10.90
C ALA A 208 2.25 -6.62 -11.36
N VAL A 209 2.41 -5.29 -11.43
CA VAL A 209 1.48 -4.39 -12.08
C VAL A 209 2.06 -4.00 -13.43
N GLU A 210 1.21 -3.91 -14.45
CA GLU A 210 1.62 -3.40 -15.76
C GLU A 210 2.29 -2.02 -15.59
N THR A 211 3.59 -1.99 -15.89
CA THR A 211 4.48 -0.86 -15.60
C THR A 211 5.15 -0.40 -16.88
N SER A 212 5.06 0.90 -17.16
CA SER A 212 5.83 1.58 -18.19
C SER A 212 6.91 2.41 -17.51
N TYR A 213 8.18 2.05 -17.70
CA TYR A 213 9.32 2.77 -17.12
C TYR A 213 10.07 3.57 -18.18
N LYS A 214 10.35 4.85 -17.89
CA LYS A 214 11.19 5.71 -18.73
C LYS A 214 11.90 6.76 -17.88
N ASN A 215 13.23 6.86 -18.03
CA ASN A 215 14.07 7.91 -17.44
C ASN A 215 13.82 8.15 -15.93
N GLY A 216 13.89 7.10 -15.09
CA GLY A 216 13.72 7.22 -13.64
C GLY A 216 12.26 7.30 -13.17
N ALA A 217 11.27 7.22 -14.06
CA ALA A 217 9.86 7.28 -13.71
C ALA A 217 9.10 6.04 -14.20
N ALA A 218 8.45 5.35 -13.26
CA ALA A 218 7.56 4.22 -13.51
C ALA A 218 6.10 4.71 -13.52
N THR A 219 5.36 4.35 -14.56
CA THR A 219 3.93 4.68 -14.72
C THR A 219 3.09 3.42 -14.72
N PHE A 220 2.03 3.40 -13.91
CA PHE A 220 1.14 2.24 -13.73
C PHE A 220 -0.30 2.69 -13.51
N THR A 221 -1.24 1.76 -13.41
CA THR A 221 -2.66 2.05 -13.16
C THR A 221 -3.29 0.99 -12.28
N LEU A 222 -4.06 1.41 -11.28
CA LEU A 222 -4.86 0.52 -10.42
C LEU A 222 -6.34 0.76 -10.69
N THR A 223 -7.08 -0.31 -10.97
CA THR A 223 -8.47 -0.23 -11.44
C THR A 223 -9.53 -0.49 -10.37
N LYS A 224 -9.10 -1.01 -9.22
CA LYS A 224 -9.95 -1.25 -8.05
C LYS A 224 -9.63 -0.20 -6.98
N PRO A 225 -10.64 0.44 -6.39
CA PRO A 225 -10.46 1.31 -5.22
C PRO A 225 -9.98 0.49 -4.01
N GLY A 226 -9.14 1.11 -3.20
CA GLY A 226 -8.53 0.48 -2.05
C GLY A 226 -7.20 1.14 -1.70
N THR A 227 -6.57 0.63 -0.65
CA THR A 227 -5.22 0.99 -0.27
C THR A 227 -4.30 -0.16 -0.65
N TYR A 228 -3.19 0.16 -1.33
CA TYR A 228 -2.22 -0.78 -1.84
C TYR A 228 -0.84 -0.46 -1.28
N THR A 229 -0.06 -1.49 -0.98
CA THR A 229 1.38 -1.37 -0.76
C THR A 229 2.07 -1.65 -2.09
N ILE A 230 2.87 -0.70 -2.58
CA ILE A 230 3.55 -0.79 -3.88
C ILE A 230 5.06 -0.74 -3.70
N ALA A 231 5.75 -1.76 -4.20
CA ALA A 231 7.20 -1.89 -4.13
C ALA A 231 7.82 -1.87 -5.54
N PRO A 232 8.94 -1.15 -5.74
CA PRO A 232 9.74 -1.28 -6.95
C PRO A 232 10.62 -2.53 -6.90
N THR A 233 10.64 -3.29 -8.00
CA THR A 233 11.69 -4.28 -8.30
C THR A 233 12.23 -4.04 -9.69
N GLY A 234 13.31 -4.73 -10.07
CA GLY A 234 13.92 -4.58 -11.39
C GLY A 234 15.44 -4.69 -11.32
N THR A 235 16.13 -3.92 -12.13
CA THR A 235 17.58 -3.99 -12.25
C THR A 235 18.24 -2.62 -12.31
N VAL A 236 19.51 -2.57 -11.97
CA VAL A 236 20.37 -1.41 -12.06
C VAL A 236 21.74 -1.82 -12.59
N ASN A 237 22.36 -0.94 -13.37
CA ASN A 237 23.73 -1.15 -13.86
C ASN A 237 24.67 -0.36 -12.94
N ILE A 238 25.60 -1.07 -12.30
CA ILE A 238 26.56 -0.51 -11.34
C ILE A 238 27.95 -1.07 -11.62
N LYS A 239 28.94 -0.53 -10.91
CA LYS A 239 30.27 -1.15 -10.83
C LYS A 239 30.35 -1.95 -9.53
N ASP A 240 30.92 -3.15 -9.61
CA ASP A 240 31.28 -3.90 -8.41
C ASP A 240 32.53 -3.30 -7.73
N TRP A 241 32.97 -3.91 -6.65
CA TRP A 241 34.16 -3.50 -5.90
C TRP A 241 35.47 -3.65 -6.69
N THR A 242 35.49 -4.44 -7.77
CA THR A 242 36.62 -4.57 -8.70
C THR A 242 36.59 -3.50 -9.80
N GLY A 243 35.50 -2.75 -9.89
CA GLY A 243 35.24 -1.76 -10.95
C GLY A 243 34.62 -2.35 -12.22
N ALA A 244 34.27 -3.64 -12.23
CA ALA A 244 33.61 -4.30 -13.36
C ALA A 244 32.12 -3.90 -13.44
N ASN A 245 31.60 -3.75 -14.66
CA ASN A 245 30.18 -3.44 -14.86
C ASN A 245 29.33 -4.68 -14.60
N ILE A 246 28.38 -4.56 -13.69
CA ILE A 246 27.45 -5.62 -13.32
C ILE A 246 26.00 -5.12 -13.40
N THR A 247 25.06 -6.06 -13.48
CA THR A 247 23.62 -5.79 -13.37
C THR A 247 23.12 -6.36 -12.04
N GLY A 248 22.83 -5.47 -11.10
CA GLY A 248 22.23 -5.83 -9.81
C GLY A 248 20.71 -5.86 -9.87
N LYS A 249 20.05 -6.69 -9.06
CA LYS A 249 18.61 -6.54 -8.82
C LYS A 249 18.36 -5.37 -7.89
N ILE A 250 17.15 -4.80 -7.93
CA ILE A 250 16.76 -3.73 -7.01
C ILE A 250 15.56 -4.14 -6.17
N PHE A 251 15.57 -3.71 -4.91
CA PHE A 251 14.50 -3.92 -3.95
C PHE A 251 14.63 -2.96 -2.79
N GLY A 252 13.54 -2.64 -2.10
CA GLY A 252 13.65 -1.77 -0.93
C GLY A 252 12.32 -1.37 -0.38
N GLU A 253 12.16 -0.11 0.01
CA GLU A 253 10.96 0.29 0.74
C GLU A 253 9.73 0.43 -0.17
N ALA A 254 8.60 -0.06 0.33
CA ALA A 254 7.32 0.04 -0.35
C ALA A 254 6.53 1.29 0.05
N SER A 255 5.86 1.92 -0.91
CA SER A 255 5.00 3.08 -0.66
C SER A 255 3.52 2.71 -0.59
N THR A 256 2.74 3.54 0.08
CA THR A 256 1.28 3.40 0.13
C THR A 256 0.60 4.10 -1.05
N VAL A 257 -0.33 3.43 -1.71
CA VAL A 257 -1.13 4.01 -2.80
C VAL A 257 -2.60 3.90 -2.46
N THR A 258 -3.26 5.05 -2.31
CA THR A 258 -4.70 5.13 -2.06
C THR A 258 -5.46 5.40 -3.35
N VAL A 259 -6.30 4.45 -3.76
CA VAL A 259 -7.12 4.53 -4.97
C VAL A 259 -8.58 4.81 -4.60
N LYS A 260 -9.07 5.97 -5.00
CA LYS A 260 -10.45 6.40 -4.77
C LYS A 260 -11.39 5.91 -5.86
N ALA A 261 -12.65 5.69 -5.51
CA ALA A 261 -13.68 5.40 -6.49
C ALA A 261 -13.91 6.60 -7.44
N PRO A 262 -14.13 6.37 -8.76
CA PRO A 262 -14.42 7.45 -9.69
C PRO A 262 -15.68 8.22 -9.32
N LYS A 263 -15.54 9.54 -9.16
CA LYS A 263 -16.68 10.43 -8.99
C LYS A 263 -17.38 10.64 -10.32
N ILE A 264 -18.62 10.19 -10.43
CA ILE A 264 -19.41 10.29 -11.66
C ILE A 264 -20.37 11.47 -11.57
N ALA A 265 -20.26 12.40 -12.53
CA ALA A 265 -21.16 13.54 -12.64
C ALA A 265 -22.62 13.10 -12.78
N THR A 266 -23.53 13.84 -12.13
CA THR A 266 -24.97 13.62 -12.25
C THR A 266 -25.42 13.87 -13.69
N ALA A 267 -26.12 12.90 -14.28
CA ALA A 267 -26.63 13.04 -15.64
C ALA A 267 -27.81 14.04 -15.69
N LYS A 268 -27.92 14.78 -16.80
CA LYS A 268 -29.01 15.75 -17.04
C LYS A 268 -29.79 15.37 -18.30
N ILE A 269 -31.11 15.24 -18.19
CA ILE A 269 -32.01 15.04 -19.34
C ILE A 269 -32.21 16.38 -20.05
N THR A 270 -31.69 16.50 -21.27
CA THR A 270 -31.82 17.70 -22.10
C THR A 270 -33.09 17.68 -22.97
N GLY A 271 -33.63 16.50 -23.26
CA GLY A 271 -34.86 16.36 -24.02
C GLY A 271 -35.60 15.06 -23.74
N LEU A 272 -36.93 15.11 -23.79
CA LEU A 272 -37.80 13.95 -23.66
C LEU A 272 -38.97 14.11 -24.64
N LYS A 273 -38.86 13.48 -25.82
CA LYS A 273 -39.83 13.63 -26.91
C LYS A 273 -40.73 12.40 -27.02
N ALA A 274 -42.04 12.61 -27.11
CA ALA A 274 -43.01 11.55 -27.33
C ALA A 274 -43.11 11.18 -28.82
N GLY A 275 -43.32 9.89 -29.11
CA GLY A 275 -43.72 9.40 -30.43
C GLY A 275 -44.73 8.27 -30.30
N THR A 276 -45.20 7.74 -31.43
CA THR A 276 -46.19 6.65 -31.48
C THR A 276 -45.66 5.41 -30.76
N LYS A 277 -46.29 5.04 -29.64
CA LYS A 277 -45.87 3.92 -28.77
C LYS A 277 -44.37 3.96 -28.37
N LYS A 278 -43.74 5.15 -28.35
CA LYS A 278 -42.31 5.33 -28.06
C LYS A 278 -42.00 6.67 -27.38
N ALA A 279 -40.84 6.75 -26.73
CA ALA A 279 -40.31 8.00 -26.19
C ALA A 279 -38.80 8.09 -26.38
N THR A 280 -38.29 9.24 -26.82
CA THR A 280 -36.87 9.48 -27.04
C THR A 280 -36.31 10.34 -25.93
N VAL A 281 -35.31 9.80 -25.22
CA VAL A 281 -34.59 10.47 -24.13
C VAL A 281 -33.26 11.00 -24.66
N SER A 282 -33.01 12.29 -24.46
CA SER A 282 -31.76 12.96 -24.79
C SER A 282 -31.06 13.42 -23.50
N VAL A 283 -29.75 13.22 -23.41
CA VAL A 283 -28.94 13.55 -22.23
C VAL A 283 -27.73 14.42 -22.59
N LYS A 284 -27.28 15.25 -21.65
CA LYS A 284 -26.02 15.99 -21.79
C LYS A 284 -24.84 15.00 -21.84
N LYS A 285 -23.94 15.17 -22.81
CA LYS A 285 -22.74 14.34 -22.96
C LYS A 285 -21.83 14.49 -21.74
N ILE A 286 -21.38 13.37 -21.17
CA ILE A 286 -20.36 13.31 -20.12
C ILE A 286 -19.22 12.47 -20.70
N LYS A 287 -18.01 13.04 -20.76
CA LYS A 287 -16.85 12.40 -21.41
C LYS A 287 -16.55 11.03 -20.79
N GLY A 288 -16.47 10.00 -21.64
CA GLY A 288 -16.18 8.63 -21.24
C GLY A 288 -17.29 7.92 -20.44
N ALA A 289 -18.48 8.52 -20.29
CA ALA A 289 -19.57 7.91 -19.55
C ALA A 289 -20.54 7.14 -20.45
N LYS A 290 -21.14 6.10 -19.87
CA LYS A 290 -22.33 5.40 -20.37
C LYS A 290 -23.54 5.84 -19.55
N TYR A 291 -24.74 5.53 -20.02
CA TYR A 291 -25.98 5.96 -19.38
C TYR A 291 -26.89 4.78 -19.07
N GLN A 292 -27.55 4.85 -17.91
CA GLN A 292 -28.65 3.97 -17.55
C GLN A 292 -29.91 4.80 -17.39
N ILE A 293 -30.87 4.53 -18.26
CA ILE A 293 -32.19 5.16 -18.25
C ILE A 293 -33.12 4.22 -17.49
N LYS A 294 -33.76 4.73 -16.43
CA LYS A 294 -34.87 4.08 -15.77
C LYS A 294 -36.18 4.75 -16.17
N TYR A 295 -37.18 3.95 -16.52
CA TYR A 295 -38.51 4.45 -16.85
C TYR A 295 -39.61 3.57 -16.24
N LYS A 296 -40.76 4.17 -15.98
CA LYS A 296 -41.95 3.46 -15.51
C LYS A 296 -43.22 4.15 -15.97
N LYS A 297 -44.32 3.40 -16.09
CA LYS A 297 -45.65 4.00 -16.25
C LYS A 297 -45.97 4.80 -14.97
N LYS A 298 -46.52 6.01 -15.10
CA LYS A 298 -46.92 6.83 -13.94
C LYS A 298 -47.93 6.03 -13.10
N GLY A 299 -47.73 6.01 -11.78
CA GLY A 299 -48.50 5.19 -10.83
C GLY A 299 -48.01 3.75 -10.64
N SER A 300 -47.10 3.24 -11.49
CA SER A 300 -46.51 1.92 -11.28
C SER A 300 -45.39 1.96 -10.22
N SER A 301 -45.18 0.85 -9.50
CA SER A 301 -44.03 0.63 -8.62
C SER A 301 -42.78 0.15 -9.38
N LYS A 302 -42.97 -0.62 -10.47
CA LYS A 302 -41.89 -1.28 -11.21
C LYS A 302 -41.18 -0.34 -12.18
N TRP A 303 -39.86 -0.25 -12.06
CA TRP A 303 -38.99 0.47 -13.00
C TRP A 303 -38.33 -0.49 -13.98
N PHE A 304 -38.38 -0.14 -15.26
CA PHE A 304 -37.61 -0.78 -16.32
C PHE A 304 -36.28 -0.03 -16.52
N LYS A 305 -35.24 -0.73 -17.01
CA LYS A 305 -33.90 -0.17 -17.23
C LYS A 305 -33.41 -0.41 -18.66
N VAL A 306 -32.73 0.57 -19.23
CA VAL A 306 -32.02 0.46 -20.52
C VAL A 306 -30.66 1.12 -20.37
N ASN A 307 -29.60 0.40 -20.77
CA ASN A 307 -28.24 0.93 -20.82
C ASN A 307 -27.91 1.39 -22.24
N THR A 308 -27.14 2.46 -22.38
CA THR A 308 -26.71 2.98 -23.69
C THR A 308 -25.41 3.75 -23.57
N LYS A 309 -24.58 3.72 -24.63
CA LYS A 309 -23.42 4.63 -24.79
C LYS A 309 -23.82 5.96 -25.47
N LEU A 310 -24.98 5.98 -26.14
CA LEU A 310 -25.47 7.12 -26.89
C LEU A 310 -26.10 8.19 -25.99
N THR A 311 -25.97 9.46 -26.40
CA THR A 311 -26.63 10.60 -25.75
C THR A 311 -28.11 10.73 -26.09
N LYS A 312 -28.60 9.97 -27.07
CA LYS A 312 -30.02 9.86 -27.44
C LYS A 312 -30.42 8.39 -27.49
N LYS A 313 -31.51 8.02 -26.83
CA LYS A 313 -32.05 6.65 -26.87
C LYS A 313 -33.57 6.66 -26.92
N THR A 314 -34.11 5.88 -27.84
CA THR A 314 -35.55 5.66 -27.99
C THR A 314 -35.98 4.42 -27.23
N ILE A 315 -36.95 4.58 -26.35
CA ILE A 315 -37.67 3.50 -25.65
C ILE A 315 -38.89 3.17 -26.50
N LYS A 316 -39.01 1.91 -26.94
CA LYS A 316 -40.12 1.42 -27.78
C LYS A 316 -41.14 0.65 -26.94
N ASN A 317 -42.22 0.21 -27.58
CA ASN A 317 -43.27 -0.66 -27.01
C ASN A 317 -43.95 -0.07 -25.76
N LEU A 318 -44.17 1.24 -25.77
CA LEU A 318 -44.89 1.95 -24.71
C LEU A 318 -46.39 2.00 -25.03
N LYS A 319 -47.23 2.00 -23.99
CA LYS A 319 -48.70 2.06 -24.17
C LYS A 319 -49.12 3.47 -24.59
N LYS A 320 -49.86 3.56 -25.71
CA LYS A 320 -50.44 4.81 -26.26
C LYS A 320 -51.25 5.56 -25.20
N GLY A 321 -51.13 6.89 -25.17
CA GLY A 321 -51.88 7.78 -24.29
C GLY A 321 -51.47 7.75 -22.81
N LYS A 322 -50.56 6.85 -22.40
CA LYS A 322 -50.13 6.72 -21.00
C LYS A 322 -48.93 7.64 -20.68
N LYS A 323 -48.89 8.15 -19.44
CA LYS A 323 -47.77 8.94 -18.91
C LYS A 323 -46.66 8.01 -18.39
N TYR A 324 -45.42 8.33 -18.70
CA TYR A 324 -44.23 7.62 -18.23
C TYR A 324 -43.27 8.57 -17.53
N SER A 325 -42.77 8.15 -16.36
CA SER A 325 -41.72 8.84 -15.62
C SER A 325 -40.36 8.26 -16.01
N VAL A 326 -39.39 9.13 -16.24
CA VAL A 326 -38.05 8.80 -16.74
C VAL A 326 -36.99 9.53 -15.90
N LYS A 327 -35.96 8.79 -15.49
CA LYS A 327 -34.76 9.34 -14.86
C LYS A 327 -33.52 8.65 -15.44
N VAL A 328 -32.39 9.35 -15.45
CA VAL A 328 -31.14 8.82 -16.03
C VAL A 328 -29.99 8.98 -15.05
N ARG A 329 -29.06 8.04 -15.04
CA ARG A 329 -27.76 8.19 -14.38
C ARG A 329 -26.63 7.86 -15.34
N ALA A 330 -25.51 8.55 -15.17
CA ALA A 330 -24.27 8.21 -15.85
C ALA A 330 -23.53 7.14 -15.06
N TYR A 331 -22.69 6.36 -15.75
CA TYR A 331 -21.76 5.44 -15.12
C TYR A 331 -20.50 5.27 -15.98
N LYS A 332 -19.37 4.95 -15.35
CA LYS A 332 -18.13 4.55 -16.04
C LYS A 332 -17.81 3.10 -15.70
N THR A 333 -17.14 2.42 -16.61
CA THR A 333 -16.61 1.08 -16.37
C THR A 333 -15.11 1.19 -16.21
N VAL A 334 -14.57 0.75 -15.07
CA VAL A 334 -13.13 0.74 -14.77
C VAL A 334 -12.79 -0.64 -14.21
N GLY A 335 -11.80 -1.32 -14.77
CA GLY A 335 -11.41 -2.68 -14.36
C GLY A 335 -12.58 -3.68 -14.37
N GLY A 336 -13.46 -3.60 -15.37
CA GLY A 336 -14.66 -4.44 -15.46
C GLY A 336 -15.82 -4.04 -14.51
N LYS A 337 -15.61 -3.16 -13.53
CA LYS A 337 -16.63 -2.71 -12.57
C LYS A 337 -17.31 -1.41 -13.01
N ASN A 338 -18.64 -1.35 -12.84
CA ASN A 338 -19.43 -0.15 -13.13
C ASN A 338 -19.54 0.76 -11.90
N TYR A 339 -19.10 2.00 -12.03
CA TYR A 339 -19.25 3.07 -11.04
C TYR A 339 -20.39 3.99 -11.47
N PHE A 340 -21.44 4.07 -10.66
CA PHE A 340 -22.66 4.81 -10.98
C PHE A 340 -22.70 6.17 -10.30
N GLY A 341 -23.12 7.19 -11.04
CA GLY A 341 -23.50 8.48 -10.47
C GLY A 341 -24.92 8.50 -9.91
N LYS A 342 -25.28 9.64 -9.32
CA LYS A 342 -26.66 9.90 -8.87
C LYS A 342 -27.62 9.93 -10.06
N PHE A 343 -28.88 9.56 -9.81
CA PHE A 343 -29.94 9.75 -10.78
C PHE A 343 -30.25 11.24 -10.96
N SER A 344 -30.62 11.60 -12.19
CA SER A 344 -31.21 12.90 -12.51
C SER A 344 -32.55 13.07 -11.79
N ALA A 345 -33.02 14.33 -11.76
CA ALA A 345 -34.43 14.60 -11.53
C ALA A 345 -35.32 13.79 -12.49
N THR A 346 -36.50 13.38 -12.02
CA THR A 346 -37.45 12.61 -12.81
C THR A 346 -38.25 13.53 -13.72
N LYS A 347 -38.31 13.21 -15.02
CA LYS A 347 -39.18 13.89 -16.00
C LYS A 347 -40.32 12.98 -16.43
N THR A 348 -41.44 13.56 -16.85
CA THR A 348 -42.61 12.79 -17.31
C THR A 348 -42.96 13.14 -18.75
N VAL A 349 -43.44 12.15 -19.52
CA VAL A 349 -43.92 12.34 -20.90
C VAL A 349 -45.19 11.51 -21.14
N LYS A 350 -46.14 12.06 -21.89
CA LYS A 350 -47.34 11.33 -22.38
C LYS A 350 -47.03 10.75 -23.76
N VAL A 351 -47.14 9.44 -23.92
CA VAL A 351 -46.83 8.74 -25.18
C VAL A 351 -47.95 8.94 -26.20
N LYS A 352 -47.59 9.16 -27.47
CA LYS A 352 -48.54 9.36 -28.58
C LYS A 352 -49.08 8.05 -29.14
#